data_AF-A0A523VUI7-F1
#
_entry.id   AF-A0A523VUI7-F1
#
_cell.length_a   1.000
_cell.length_b   1.000
_cell.length_c   1.000
_cell.angle_alpha   90.00
_cell.angle_beta   90.00
_cell.angle_gamma   90.00
#
_symmetry.space_group_name_H-M   'P 1'
#
loop_
_entity.id
_entity.type
_entity.pdbx_description
1 polymer ?
#
loop_
_entity_poly.entity_id
_entity_poly.type
_entity_poly.pdbx_seq_one_letter_code
_entity_poly.pdbx_strand_id
1 'polypeptide(L)' 'MLDAGAYGFTMSSPYNSRPRPAEILINDGNTFKIREEETYDDLLRNQIVPDYLK' A
#
# COMPACT_ATOMS: atom_id res chain seq x y z
N MET A 1 -16.97 -4.09 -5.37
CA MET A 1 -17.11 -4.00 -3.90
C MET A 1 -17.68 -2.62 -3.60
N LEU A 2 -18.67 -2.52 -2.72
CA LEU A 2 -19.26 -1.25 -2.29
C LEU A 2 -18.90 -1.00 -0.81
N ASP A 3 -18.98 0.24 -0.36
CA ASP A 3 -18.82 0.66 1.06
C ASP A 3 -17.48 0.31 1.73
N ALA A 4 -16.42 0.18 0.95
CA ALA A 4 -15.06 -0.11 1.45
C ALA A 4 -14.30 1.13 1.98
N GLY A 5 -14.99 2.28 2.12
CA GLY A 5 -14.37 3.55 2.53
C GLY A 5 -13.99 3.62 4.01
N ALA A 6 -14.69 2.89 4.88
CA ALA A 6 -14.32 2.75 6.28
C ALA A 6 -13.68 1.37 6.51
N TYR A 7 -12.61 1.32 7.29
CA TYR A 7 -11.89 0.08 7.67
C TYR A 7 -11.31 -0.76 6.53
N GLY A 8 -11.46 -0.36 5.25
CA GLY A 8 -10.89 -1.06 4.11
C GLY A 8 -9.37 -0.91 4.05
N PHE A 9 -8.91 0.26 3.59
CA PHE A 9 -7.47 0.52 3.46
C PHE A 9 -6.74 0.44 4.81
N THR A 10 -7.36 0.92 5.89
CA THR A 10 -6.73 0.95 7.22
C THR A 10 -6.43 -0.44 7.79
N MET A 11 -7.15 -1.48 7.36
CA MET A 11 -6.89 -2.88 7.73
C MET A 11 -6.15 -3.67 6.64
N SER A 12 -5.74 -3.01 5.54
CA SER A 12 -4.96 -3.66 4.48
C SER A 12 -3.56 -4.06 4.98
N SER A 13 -3.10 -5.24 4.56
CA SER A 13 -1.78 -5.77 4.92
C SER A 13 -1.05 -6.27 3.68
N PRO A 14 0.29 -6.25 3.68
CA PRO A 14 1.08 -6.79 2.58
C PRO A 14 1.18 -8.32 2.58
N TYR A 15 0.16 -9.02 3.11
CA TYR A 15 0.14 -10.48 3.20
C TYR A 15 0.34 -11.10 1.80
N ASN A 16 1.11 -12.19 1.75
CA ASN A 16 1.61 -12.81 0.51
C ASN A 16 2.49 -11.90 -0.34
N SER A 17 3.25 -10.99 0.28
CA SER A 17 4.16 -10.06 -0.40
C SER A 17 3.47 -9.24 -1.48
N ARG A 18 2.22 -8.82 -1.21
CA ARG A 18 1.42 -7.98 -2.11
C ARG A 18 1.51 -6.54 -1.65
N PRO A 19 2.08 -5.62 -2.44
CA PRO A 19 2.09 -4.21 -2.07
C PRO A 19 0.67 -3.65 -1.91
N ARG A 20 0.47 -2.75 -0.95
CA ARG A 20 -0.82 -2.06 -0.80
C ARG A 20 -1.11 -1.17 -2.02
N PRO A 21 -2.37 -1.08 -2.46
CA PRO A 21 -2.74 -0.29 -3.64
C PRO A 21 -2.71 1.21 -3.35
N ALA A 22 -2.71 2.01 -4.42
CA ALA A 22 -2.95 3.45 -4.36
C ALA A 22 -4.40 3.76 -3.94
N GLU A 23 -4.60 4.96 -3.37
CA GLU A 23 -5.93 5.52 -3.11
C GLU A 23 -6.18 6.73 -4.01
N ILE A 24 -7.33 6.74 -4.68
CA ILE A 24 -7.75 7.81 -5.57
C ILE A 24 -8.96 8.53 -4.97
N LEU A 25 -8.86 9.85 -4.84
CA LEU A 25 -9.98 10.72 -4.53
C LEU A 25 -10.59 11.21 -5.84
N ILE A 26 -11.91 11.07 -5.97
CA ILE A 26 -12.68 11.67 -7.05
C ILE A 26 -13.43 12.86 -6.47
N ASN A 27 -13.22 14.05 -7.01
CA ASN A 27 -13.92 15.26 -6.59
C ASN A 27 -14.28 16.11 -7.81
N ASP A 28 -15.56 16.47 -7.95
CA ASP A 28 -16.10 17.24 -9.07
C ASP A 28 -15.65 16.73 -10.46
N GLY A 29 -15.64 15.40 -10.63
CA GLY A 29 -15.21 14.75 -11.88
C GLY A 29 -13.70 14.69 -12.11
N ASN A 30 -12.90 15.29 -11.22
CA ASN A 30 -11.44 15.21 -11.25
C ASN A 30 -10.93 14.05 -10.40
N THR A 31 -9.80 13.47 -10.79
CA THR A 31 -9.13 12.39 -10.06
C THR A 31 -7.83 12.90 -9.43
N PHE A 32 -7.63 12.56 -8.16
CA PHE A 32 -6.43 12.91 -7.41
C PHE A 32 -5.87 11.64 -6.77
N LYS A 33 -4.62 11.29 -7.08
CA LYS A 33 -3.93 10.24 -6.34
C LYS A 33 -3.55 10.82 -4.97
N ILE A 34 -4.23 10.36 -3.92
CA ILE A 34 -4.03 10.86 -2.55
C ILE A 34 -3.11 9.94 -1.74
N ARG A 35 -2.87 8.73 -2.23
CA ARG A 35 -1.90 7.79 -1.68
C ARG A 35 -1.25 6.98 -2.80
N GLU A 36 0.07 6.88 -2.78
CA GLU A 36 0.82 6.01 -3.68
C GLU A 36 0.64 4.53 -3.32
N GLU A 37 0.63 3.69 -4.34
CA GLU A 37 0.83 2.26 -4.17
C GLU A 37 2.20 1.96 -3.56
N GLU A 38 2.30 0.87 -2.80
CA GLU A 38 3.59 0.39 -2.34
C GLU A 38 4.33 -0.31 -3.49
N THR A 39 5.66 -0.26 -3.43
CA THR A 39 6.56 -0.99 -4.32
C THR A 39 7.09 -2.26 -3.64
N TYR A 40 7.81 -3.10 -4.38
CA TYR A 40 8.53 -4.22 -3.76
C TYR A 40 9.61 -3.75 -2.79
N ASP A 41 10.28 -2.63 -3.08
CA ASP A 41 11.28 -2.06 -2.17
C ASP A 41 10.64 -1.63 -0.84
N ASP A 42 9.39 -1.14 -0.86
CA ASP A 42 8.66 -0.81 0.37
C ASP A 42 8.37 -2.03 1.25
N LEU A 43 8.26 -3.22 0.65
CA LEU A 43 8.11 -4.48 1.40
C LEU A 43 9.43 -4.90 2.06
N LEU A 44 10.56 -4.58 1.42
CA LEU A 44 11.89 -4.97 1.88
C LEU A 44 12.54 -3.93 2.78
N ARG A 45 12.09 -2.67 2.77
CA ARG A 45 12.75 -1.53 3.42
C ARG A 45 13.05 -1.71 4.91
N ASN A 46 12.26 -2.52 5.61
CA ASN A 46 12.40 -2.80 7.04
C ASN A 46 13.06 -4.16 7.33
N GLN A 47 13.50 -4.88 6.30
CA GLN A 47 14.21 -6.14 6.45
C GLN A 47 15.70 -5.85 6.67
N ILE A 48 16.28 -6.47 7.70
CA ILE A 48 17.69 -6.33 8.04
C ILE A 48 18.34 -7.69 7.83
N VAL A 49 19.25 -7.77 6.87
CA VAL A 49 20.08 -8.95 6.65
C VAL A 49 21.29 -8.88 7.58
N PRO A 50 21.48 -9.84 8.51
CA PRO A 50 22.66 -9.90 9.36
C PRO A 50 23.96 -9.95 8.55
N ASP A 51 25.03 -9.34 9.06
CA ASP A 51 26.28 -9.16 8.30
C ASP A 51 26.95 -10.46 7.86
N TYR A 52 26.75 -11.56 8.60
CA TYR A 52 27.31 -12.87 8.26
C TYR A 52 26.55 -13.60 7.13
N LEU A 53 25.40 -13.08 6.68
CA LEU A 53 24.60 -13.59 5.56
C LEU A 53 24.68 -12.71 4.30
N LYS A 54 25.45 -11.63 4.36
CA LYS A 54 25.73 -10.76 3.20
C LYS A 54 26.80 -11.36 2.30
#